data_AF-A0A7Z0D9Y4-F1
#
_entry.id   AF-A0A7Z0D9Y4-F1
#
_cell.length_a   1.000
_cell.length_b   1.000
_cell.length_c   1.000
_cell.angle_alpha   90.00
_cell.angle_beta   90.00
_cell.angle_gamma   90.00
#
_symmetry.space_group_name_H-M   'P 1'
#
loop_
_entity.id
_entity.type
_entity.pdbx_description
1 polymer ?
#
loop_
_entity_poly.entity_id
_entity_poly.type
_entity_poly.pdbx_seq_one_letter_code
_entity_poly.pdbx_strand_id
1 'polypeptide(L)'
;MVIAPDTKDWTWVINDPCPECGFDPASVTRDNLVARMTAALEPWSAILQREDVGVRPDPDTWSEGEYGAHIADVCEVMAGRIALILAEDDPEFANWDQDRAAAEGDYPSRDPQRTADQIAGVSGEQWNAPAAAPTARGPRRTRSASTRCTILSTSCGTCAPTDSRRSDRRSTWS
;
A
#
# COMPACT_ATOMS: atom_id res chain seq x y z
N MET A 1 14.67 -17.98 -6.53
CA MET A 1 14.58 -18.26 -5.08
C MET A 1 13.64 -17.22 -4.48
N VAL A 2 12.63 -17.68 -3.73
CA VAL A 2 11.59 -16.81 -3.15
C VAL A 2 12.11 -16.23 -1.83
N ILE A 3 11.95 -14.93 -1.63
CA ILE A 3 12.33 -14.25 -0.37
C ILE A 3 11.36 -14.68 0.73
N ALA A 4 11.85 -14.85 1.95
CA ALA A 4 11.00 -15.21 3.08
C ALA A 4 9.90 -14.15 3.29
N PRO A 5 8.64 -14.56 3.57
CA PRO A 5 7.56 -13.62 3.85
C PRO A 5 7.92 -12.68 5.00
N ASP A 6 7.60 -11.40 4.84
CA ASP A 6 7.84 -10.42 5.89
C ASP A 6 6.88 -10.63 7.08
N THR A 7 7.41 -10.49 8.29
CA THR A 7 6.67 -10.64 9.56
C THR A 7 6.58 -9.33 10.34
N LYS A 8 7.18 -8.26 9.84
CA LYS A 8 7.13 -6.93 10.46
C LYS A 8 5.72 -6.36 10.37
N ASP A 9 5.25 -5.80 11.48
CA ASP A 9 4.03 -5.01 11.49
C ASP A 9 4.32 -3.62 10.93
N TRP A 10 4.18 -3.45 9.62
CA TRP A 10 4.40 -2.16 8.97
C TRP A 10 3.33 -1.10 9.31
N THR A 11 2.26 -1.46 10.01
CA THR A 11 1.18 -0.51 10.28
C THR A 11 1.57 0.59 11.27
N TRP A 12 2.68 0.44 12.01
CA TRP A 12 3.19 1.53 12.86
C TRP A 12 3.48 2.81 12.07
N VAL A 13 3.91 2.69 10.80
CA VAL A 13 4.25 3.85 9.94
C VAL A 13 3.03 4.72 9.59
N ILE A 14 1.83 4.22 9.86
CA ILE A 14 0.58 4.97 9.71
C ILE A 14 0.44 6.01 10.82
N ASN A 15 1.03 5.74 11.99
CA ASN A 15 0.84 6.55 13.20
C ASN A 15 2.10 7.35 13.56
N ASP A 16 3.28 6.78 13.35
CA ASP A 16 4.53 7.34 13.86
C ASP A 16 5.52 7.71 12.74
N PRO A 17 6.30 8.79 12.92
CA PRO A 17 7.36 9.14 11.98
C PRO A 17 8.45 8.06 11.89
N CYS A 18 8.95 7.81 10.69
CA CYS A 18 10.05 6.89 10.45
C CYS A 18 11.39 7.52 10.87
N PRO A 19 12.14 6.91 11.81
CA PRO A 19 13.42 7.45 12.28
C PRO A 19 14.55 7.30 11.25
N GLU A 20 14.39 6.43 10.25
CA GLU A 20 15.43 6.14 9.26
C GLU A 20 15.37 7.12 8.09
N CYS A 21 14.19 7.31 7.50
CA CYS A 21 14.01 8.17 6.33
C CYS A 21 13.33 9.51 6.63
N GLY A 22 12.86 9.72 7.86
CA GLY A 22 12.17 10.95 8.27
C GLY A 22 10.74 11.09 7.71
N PHE A 23 10.16 10.05 7.11
CA PHE A 23 8.77 10.07 6.68
C PHE A 23 7.84 10.30 7.88
N ASP A 24 7.01 11.34 7.82
CA ASP A 24 5.99 11.63 8.82
C ASP A 24 4.59 11.44 8.23
N PRO A 25 3.78 10.46 8.70
CA PRO A 25 2.42 10.26 8.20
C PRO A 25 1.51 11.47 8.47
N ALA A 26 1.73 12.23 9.55
CA ALA A 26 0.93 13.42 9.87
C ALA A 26 1.14 14.57 8.88
N SER A 27 2.25 14.54 8.12
CA SER A 27 2.54 15.53 7.09
C SER A 27 1.81 15.28 5.75
N VAL A 28 1.13 14.13 5.61
CA VAL A 28 0.38 13.77 4.40
C VAL A 28 -1.00 14.41 4.45
N THR A 29 -1.32 15.22 3.44
CA THR A 29 -2.61 15.90 3.30
C THR A 29 -3.18 15.62 1.92
N ARG A 30 -4.50 15.78 1.75
CA ARG A 30 -5.14 15.63 0.43
C ARG A 30 -4.47 16.50 -0.64
N ASP A 31 -4.08 17.72 -0.28
CA ASP A 31 -3.55 18.71 -1.21
C ASP A 31 -2.11 18.40 -1.64
N ASN A 32 -1.33 17.71 -0.79
CA ASN A 32 0.06 17.36 -1.10
C ASN A 32 0.25 15.90 -1.52
N LEU A 33 -0.76 15.03 -1.38
CA LEU A 33 -0.66 13.60 -1.63
C LEU A 33 -0.16 13.28 -3.04
N VAL A 34 -0.78 13.87 -4.06
CA VAL A 34 -0.42 13.64 -5.47
C VAL A 34 1.03 14.07 -5.72
N ALA A 35 1.40 15.27 -5.29
CA ALA A 35 2.76 15.78 -5.47
C ALA A 35 3.81 14.89 -4.77
N ARG A 36 3.52 14.40 -3.56
CA ARG A 36 4.41 13.50 -2.82
C ARG A 36 4.58 12.17 -3.52
N MET A 37 3.50 11.59 -4.04
CA MET A 37 3.55 10.33 -4.77
C MET A 37 4.30 10.47 -6.09
N THR A 38 4.03 11.53 -6.87
CA THR A 38 4.80 11.80 -8.09
C THR A 38 6.29 11.96 -7.79
N ALA A 39 6.66 12.69 -6.72
CA ALA A 39 8.05 12.83 -6.31
C ALA A 39 8.69 11.50 -5.85
N ALA A 40 7.93 10.62 -5.20
CA ALA A 40 8.41 9.31 -4.80
C ALA A 40 8.65 8.37 -6.01
N LEU A 41 7.91 8.57 -7.10
CA LEU A 41 8.02 7.76 -8.31
C LEU A 41 9.09 8.29 -9.30
N GLU A 42 9.43 9.57 -9.23
CA GLU A 42 10.34 10.25 -10.17
C GLU A 42 11.72 9.56 -10.34
N PRO A 43 12.40 9.08 -9.27
CA PRO A 43 13.73 8.47 -9.41
C PRO A 43 13.73 7.12 -10.15
N TRP A 44 12.59 6.42 -10.21
CA TRP A 44 12.54 5.02 -10.66
C TRP A 44 12.94 4.83 -12.12
N SER A 45 12.69 5.82 -12.99
CA SER A 45 13.12 5.75 -14.39
C SER A 45 14.64 5.64 -14.51
N ALA A 46 15.39 6.41 -13.71
CA ALA A 46 16.84 6.38 -13.71
C ALA A 46 17.39 5.11 -13.02
N ILE A 47 16.77 4.70 -11.90
CA ILE A 47 17.15 3.47 -11.18
C ILE A 47 17.02 2.25 -12.10
N LEU A 48 15.90 2.13 -12.81
CA LEU A 48 15.60 0.97 -13.65
C LEU A 48 16.46 0.85 -14.92
N GLN A 49 17.21 1.91 -15.28
CA GLN A 49 18.16 1.89 -16.39
C GLN A 49 19.58 1.46 -15.98
N ARG A 50 19.83 1.25 -14.69
CA ARG A 50 21.15 0.83 -14.21
C ARG A 50 21.45 -0.61 -14.63
N GLU A 51 22.71 -0.88 -14.97
CA GLU A 51 23.15 -2.22 -15.36
C GLU A 51 23.04 -3.25 -14.22
N ASP A 52 23.16 -2.81 -12.97
CA ASP A 52 23.12 -3.64 -11.76
C ASP A 52 21.73 -3.74 -11.13
N VAL A 53 20.69 -3.24 -11.79
CA VAL A 53 19.33 -3.15 -11.25
C VAL A 53 18.76 -4.51 -10.79
N GLY A 54 19.15 -5.61 -11.44
CA GLY A 54 18.73 -6.97 -11.10
C GLY A 54 19.60 -7.65 -10.02
N VAL A 55 20.64 -6.99 -9.51
CA VAL A 55 21.54 -7.57 -8.51
C VAL A 55 20.93 -7.39 -7.12
N ARG A 56 20.64 -8.51 -6.46
CA ARG A 56 20.24 -8.51 -5.05
C ARG A 56 21.45 -8.22 -4.15
N PRO A 57 21.33 -7.34 -3.15
CA PRO A 57 22.43 -7.08 -2.21
C PRO A 57 22.71 -8.27 -1.29
N ASP A 58 21.68 -9.04 -0.96
CA ASP A 58 21.76 -10.30 -0.22
C ASP A 58 20.57 -11.22 -0.61
N PRO A 59 20.57 -12.51 -0.23
CA PRO A 59 19.52 -13.45 -0.64
C PRO A 59 18.11 -13.11 -0.17
N ASP A 60 17.98 -12.35 0.93
CA ASP A 60 16.75 -12.03 1.63
C ASP A 60 16.24 -10.61 1.33
N THR A 61 16.92 -9.87 0.47
CA THR A 61 16.54 -8.52 0.02
C THR A 61 16.30 -8.49 -1.49
N TRP A 62 15.18 -7.91 -1.93
CA TRP A 62 14.91 -7.70 -3.36
C TRP A 62 15.96 -6.80 -4.01
N SER A 63 16.23 -7.07 -5.29
CA SER A 63 16.98 -6.14 -6.13
C SER A 63 16.16 -4.87 -6.41
N GLU A 64 16.81 -3.81 -6.87
CA GLU A 64 16.11 -2.58 -7.25
C GLU A 64 15.07 -2.85 -8.36
N GLY A 65 15.33 -3.78 -9.26
CA GLY A 65 14.41 -4.16 -10.34
C GLY A 65 13.15 -4.85 -9.82
N GLU A 66 13.32 -5.74 -8.84
CA GLU A 66 12.20 -6.39 -8.15
C GLU A 66 11.37 -5.39 -7.34
N TYR A 67 12.00 -4.43 -6.66
CA TYR A 67 11.28 -3.33 -6.00
C TYR A 67 10.52 -2.46 -7.01
N GLY A 68 11.11 -2.16 -8.17
CA GLY A 68 10.43 -1.42 -9.23
C GLY A 68 9.20 -2.16 -9.76
N ALA A 69 9.32 -3.47 -9.99
CA ALA A 69 8.20 -4.33 -10.39
C ALA A 69 7.06 -4.29 -9.37
N HIS A 70 7.40 -4.41 -8.09
CA HIS A 70 6.44 -4.31 -6.99
C HIS A 70 5.73 -2.95 -6.97
N ILE A 71 6.48 -1.85 -7.10
CA ILE A 71 5.94 -0.49 -7.08
C ILE A 71 4.99 -0.25 -8.25
N ALA A 72 5.33 -0.78 -9.42
CA ALA A 72 4.46 -0.70 -10.60
C ALA A 72 3.09 -1.36 -10.35
N ASP A 73 3.08 -2.56 -9.76
CA ASP A 73 1.84 -3.29 -9.44
C ASP A 73 1.06 -2.62 -8.29
N VAL A 74 1.74 -2.14 -7.25
CA VAL A 74 1.09 -1.40 -6.15
C VAL A 74 0.41 -0.14 -6.66
N CYS A 75 1.05 0.59 -7.58
CA CYS A 75 0.44 1.77 -8.20
C CYS A 75 -0.85 1.42 -8.94
N GLU A 76 -0.86 0.32 -9.71
CA GLU A 76 -2.05 -0.15 -10.43
C GLU A 76 -3.18 -0.55 -9.47
N VAL A 77 -2.87 -1.32 -8.43
CA VAL A 77 -3.84 -1.72 -7.39
C VAL A 77 -4.44 -0.50 -6.70
N MET A 78 -3.61 0.44 -6.26
CA MET A 78 -4.07 1.62 -5.53
C MET A 78 -4.92 2.54 -6.41
N ALA A 79 -4.56 2.69 -7.66
CA ALA A 79 -5.37 3.45 -8.59
C ALA A 79 -6.74 2.82 -8.86
N GLY A 80 -6.81 1.50 -9.00
CA GLY A 80 -8.09 0.77 -9.09
C GLY A 80 -8.96 1.00 -7.86
N ARG A 81 -8.36 0.97 -6.67
CA ARG A 81 -9.06 1.25 -5.40
C ARG A 81 -9.57 2.69 -5.33
N ILE A 82 -8.79 3.67 -5.78
CA ILE A 82 -9.24 5.07 -5.84
C ILE A 82 -10.42 5.22 -6.81
N ALA A 83 -10.38 4.56 -7.96
CA ALA A 83 -11.51 4.59 -8.89
C ALA A 83 -12.80 4.06 -8.23
N LEU A 84 -12.72 2.97 -7.47
CA LEU A 84 -13.86 2.42 -6.71
C LEU A 84 -14.34 3.41 -5.63
N ILE A 85 -13.44 4.01 -4.85
CA ILE A 85 -13.78 5.02 -3.83
C ILE A 85 -14.52 6.22 -4.43
N LEU A 86 -14.18 6.61 -5.65
CA LEU A 86 -14.84 7.71 -6.35
C LEU A 86 -16.18 7.32 -6.97
N ALA A 87 -16.35 6.06 -7.35
CA ALA A 87 -17.54 5.56 -8.06
C ALA A 87 -18.64 5.02 -7.12
N GLU A 88 -18.27 4.46 -5.96
CA GLU A 88 -19.17 3.68 -5.11
C GLU A 88 -19.37 4.32 -3.72
N ASP A 89 -20.53 4.05 -3.10
CA ASP A 89 -20.86 4.59 -1.78
C ASP A 89 -20.27 3.76 -0.62
N ASP A 90 -20.02 2.47 -0.84
CA ASP A 90 -19.41 1.53 0.13
C ASP A 90 -18.50 0.53 -0.64
N PRO A 91 -17.32 0.99 -1.11
CA PRO A 91 -16.46 0.20 -1.98
C PRO A 91 -15.85 -0.98 -1.22
N GLU A 92 -15.92 -2.17 -1.82
CA GLU A 92 -15.18 -3.33 -1.36
C GLU A 92 -13.86 -3.46 -2.13
N PHE A 93 -12.77 -3.76 -1.43
CA PHE A 93 -11.46 -3.97 -2.05
C PHE A 93 -11.08 -5.44 -2.00
N ALA A 94 -10.72 -5.99 -3.16
CA ALA A 94 -10.09 -7.29 -3.22
C ALA A 94 -8.79 -7.28 -2.39
N ASN A 95 -8.59 -8.36 -1.62
CA ASN A 95 -7.31 -8.60 -0.99
C ASN A 95 -6.24 -8.78 -2.07
N TRP A 96 -5.09 -8.15 -1.87
CA TRP A 96 -3.95 -8.27 -2.77
C TRP A 96 -2.76 -8.79 -1.98
N ASP A 97 -2.21 -9.91 -2.42
CA ASP A 97 -1.11 -10.61 -1.80
C ASP A 97 0.17 -10.32 -2.61
N GLN A 98 1.09 -9.59 -2.00
CA GLN A 98 2.33 -9.16 -2.62
C GLN A 98 3.28 -10.32 -2.94
N ASP A 99 3.32 -11.36 -2.10
CA ASP A 99 4.22 -12.49 -2.28
C ASP A 99 3.74 -13.34 -3.45
N ARG A 100 2.41 -13.53 -3.53
CA ARG A 100 1.78 -14.14 -4.69
C ARG A 100 2.01 -13.31 -5.96
N ALA A 101 1.83 -11.99 -5.90
CA ALA A 101 2.05 -11.12 -7.06
C ALA A 101 3.51 -11.16 -7.56
N ALA A 102 4.48 -11.15 -6.64
CA ALA A 102 5.89 -11.28 -6.97
C ALA A 102 6.23 -12.63 -7.62
N ALA A 103 5.65 -13.72 -7.12
CA ALA A 103 5.85 -15.06 -7.65
C ALA A 103 5.18 -15.27 -9.02
N GLU A 104 3.92 -14.84 -9.18
CA GLU A 104 3.17 -14.96 -10.43
C GLU A 104 3.68 -14.01 -11.51
N GLY A 105 4.14 -12.82 -11.11
CA GLY A 105 4.70 -11.80 -12.00
C GLY A 105 6.17 -11.99 -12.38
N ASP A 106 6.83 -13.03 -11.85
CA ASP A 106 8.26 -13.33 -12.03
C ASP A 106 9.13 -12.06 -11.96
N TYR A 107 9.03 -11.32 -10.84
CA TYR A 107 9.72 -10.03 -10.67
C TYR A 107 11.22 -10.05 -11.01
N PRO A 108 12.01 -11.09 -10.68
CA PRO A 108 13.42 -11.15 -11.07
C PRO A 108 13.67 -11.06 -12.59
N SER A 109 12.69 -11.50 -13.39
CA SER A 109 12.79 -11.52 -14.86
C SER A 109 11.97 -10.41 -15.53
N ARG A 110 11.27 -9.57 -14.75
CA ARG A 110 10.43 -8.51 -15.32
C ARG A 110 11.32 -7.47 -16.00
N ASP A 111 10.92 -7.08 -17.21
CA ASP A 111 11.63 -6.13 -18.05
C ASP A 111 11.72 -4.75 -17.36
N PRO A 112 12.94 -4.26 -17.02
CA PRO A 112 13.11 -2.99 -16.31
C PRO A 112 12.59 -1.79 -17.11
N GLN A 113 12.71 -1.80 -18.44
CA GLN A 113 12.24 -0.70 -19.27
C GLN A 113 10.72 -0.61 -19.26
N ARG A 114 10.03 -1.75 -19.44
CA ARG A 114 8.57 -1.79 -19.34
C ARG A 114 8.07 -1.39 -17.95
N THR A 115 8.81 -1.76 -16.91
CA THR A 115 8.50 -1.37 -15.53
C THR A 115 8.63 0.15 -15.34
N ALA A 116 9.68 0.77 -15.90
CA ALA A 116 9.86 2.21 -15.88
C ALA A 116 8.75 2.95 -16.62
N ASP A 117 8.37 2.47 -17.80
CA ASP A 117 7.28 3.05 -18.60
C ASP A 117 5.94 2.98 -17.84
N GLN A 118 5.67 1.86 -17.16
CA GLN A 118 4.48 1.69 -16.32
C GLN A 118 4.46 2.70 -15.18
N ILE A 119 5.54 2.80 -14.40
CA ILE A 119 5.65 3.75 -13.28
C ILE A 119 5.47 5.21 -13.77
N ALA A 120 6.09 5.56 -14.89
CA ALA A 120 5.94 6.88 -15.50
C ALA A 120 4.48 7.18 -15.90
N GLY A 121 3.76 6.21 -16.45
CA GLY A 121 2.35 6.34 -16.82
C GLY A 121 1.43 6.65 -15.63
N VAL A 122 1.67 6.00 -14.49
CA VAL A 122 0.88 6.23 -13.26
C VAL A 122 1.11 7.65 -12.72
N SER A 123 2.36 8.14 -12.77
CA SER A 123 2.77 9.45 -12.22
C SER A 123 2.07 10.66 -12.85
N GLY A 124 1.51 10.52 -14.06
CA GLY A 124 0.87 11.61 -14.81
C GLY A 124 -0.65 11.57 -14.82
N GLU A 125 -1.27 10.49 -15.31
CA GLU A 125 -2.70 10.50 -15.68
C GLU A 125 -3.61 9.96 -14.58
N GLN A 126 -3.10 8.98 -13.83
CA GLN A 126 -3.90 8.17 -12.92
C GLN A 126 -4.12 8.83 -11.56
N TRP A 127 -3.12 9.57 -11.05
CA TRP A 127 -3.21 10.27 -9.76
C TRP A 127 -3.89 11.65 -9.82
N ASN A 128 -4.06 12.22 -11.01
CA ASN A 128 -4.71 13.53 -11.17
C ASN A 128 -6.25 13.45 -11.17
N ALA A 129 -6.83 12.26 -11.38
CA ALA A 129 -8.27 12.04 -11.33
C ALA A 129 -8.95 12.43 -9.98
N PRO A 130 -8.43 12.07 -8.78
CA PRO A 130 -9.05 12.43 -7.51
C PRO A 130 -9.01 13.94 -7.14
N ALA A 131 -8.14 14.73 -7.76
CA ALA A 131 -8.11 16.18 -7.57
C ALA A 131 -9.33 16.89 -8.19
N ALA A 132 -10.00 16.26 -9.17
CA ALA A 132 -11.18 16.79 -9.84
C ALA A 132 -12.51 16.48 -9.13
N ALA A 133 -12.52 15.62 -8.09
CA ALA A 133 -13.74 15.21 -7.40
C ALA A 133 -14.17 16.24 -6.33
N PRO A 134 -15.40 16.80 -6.39
CA PRO A 134 -15.85 17.86 -5.48
C PRO A 134 -15.87 17.41 -4.01
N THR A 135 -15.47 18.32 -3.11
CA THR A 135 -15.37 18.12 -1.65
C THR A 135 -16.72 18.01 -0.93
N ALA A 136 -17.84 18.31 -1.61
CA ALA A 136 -19.16 18.40 -1.00
C ALA A 136 -19.98 17.11 -1.19
N ARG A 137 -19.72 16.09 -0.37
CA ARG A 137 -20.71 15.04 -0.09
C ARG A 137 -21.11 15.14 1.38
N GLY A 138 -22.28 15.74 1.62
CA GLY A 138 -22.80 16.05 2.96
C GLY A 138 -23.04 14.82 3.86
N PRO A 139 -23.30 15.03 5.16
CA PRO A 139 -23.31 13.96 6.15
C PRO A 139 -24.52 13.04 5.95
N ARG A 140 -24.28 11.78 5.56
CA ARG A 140 -25.34 10.78 5.44
C ARG A 140 -25.38 9.90 6.69
N ARG A 141 -26.58 9.83 7.29
CA ARG A 141 -26.91 9.00 8.47
C ARG A 141 -26.62 7.53 8.14
N THR A 142 -25.64 6.94 8.81
CA THR A 142 -25.35 5.50 8.72
C THR A 142 -26.30 4.73 9.62
N ARG A 143 -26.99 3.73 9.06
CA ARG A 143 -27.60 2.64 9.83
C ARG A 143 -26.84 1.37 9.45
N SER A 144 -26.33 0.70 10.47
CA SER A 144 -25.55 -0.55 10.47
C SER A 144 -24.02 -0.42 10.32
N ALA A 145 -23.35 -1.38 10.94
CA ALA A 145 -22.02 -1.30 11.51
C ALA A 145 -20.95 -1.86 10.56
N SER A 146 -20.57 -1.08 9.55
CA SER A 146 -19.35 -1.29 8.77
C SER A 146 -18.38 -0.12 9.02
N THR A 147 -17.11 -0.46 9.22
CA THR A 147 -16.02 0.46 9.57
C THR A 147 -15.90 1.58 8.53
N ARG A 148 -16.02 2.84 8.95
CA ARG A 148 -15.82 4.01 8.08
C ARG A 148 -14.34 4.16 7.73
N CYS A 149 -13.96 3.91 6.48
CA CYS A 149 -12.71 4.44 5.93
C CYS A 149 -13.00 5.80 5.27
N THR A 150 -12.44 6.86 5.84
CA THR A 150 -12.32 8.15 5.14
C THR A 150 -10.92 8.18 4.52
N ILE A 151 -10.75 8.85 3.38
CA ILE A 151 -9.53 8.93 2.55
C ILE A 151 -8.23 9.28 3.33
N LEU A 152 -8.32 9.74 4.59
CA LEU A 152 -7.19 10.08 5.47
C LEU A 152 -6.92 9.08 6.60
N SER A 153 -7.55 7.90 6.61
CA SER A 153 -7.35 6.89 7.66
C SER A 153 -7.21 5.50 7.04
N THR A 154 -5.98 4.96 7.04
CA THR A 154 -5.67 3.58 6.64
C THR A 154 -5.61 2.60 7.81
N SER A 155 -5.99 3.03 9.02
CA SER A 155 -6.08 2.12 10.17
C SER A 155 -7.39 1.33 10.12
N CYS A 156 -7.39 0.17 9.44
CA CYS A 156 -8.39 -0.85 9.67
C CYS A 156 -7.97 -1.66 10.91
N GLY A 157 -8.42 -1.20 12.09
CA GLY A 157 -8.23 -1.92 13.34
C GLY A 157 -9.00 -3.24 13.34
N THR A 158 -8.26 -4.33 13.20
CA THR A 158 -8.47 -5.68 13.74
C THR A 158 -9.84 -5.96 14.40
N CYS A 159 -10.67 -6.77 13.73
CA CYS A 159 -11.56 -7.70 14.42
C CYS A 159 -10.72 -8.86 14.96
N ALA A 160 -10.42 -8.84 16.26
CA ALA A 160 -9.96 -10.03 16.98
C ALA A 160 -11.05 -11.12 16.92
N PRO A 161 -10.71 -12.41 16.73
CA PRO A 161 -11.69 -13.47 16.90
C PRO A 161 -12.09 -13.56 18.37
N THR A 162 -13.38 -13.34 18.63
CA THR A 162 -14.04 -13.65 19.90
C THR A 162 -13.90 -15.15 20.19
N ASP A 163 -12.94 -15.54 21.04
CA ASP A 163 -12.95 -16.86 21.64
C ASP A 163 -13.86 -16.86 22.87
N SER A 164 -15.08 -17.32 22.67
CA SER A 164 -16.07 -17.54 23.70
C SER A 164 -15.86 -18.89 24.37
N ARG A 165 -14.87 -19.02 25.25
CA ARG A 165 -14.86 -20.08 26.29
C ARG A 165 -14.27 -19.58 27.61
N ARG A 166 -15.14 -19.01 28.45
CA ARG A 166 -14.89 -18.83 29.89
C ARG A 166 -15.96 -19.56 30.70
N SER A 167 -15.65 -20.78 31.09
CA SER A 167 -16.07 -21.51 32.31
C SER A 167 -15.13 -22.71 32.38
N ASP A 168 -14.38 -22.97 33.45
CA ASP A 168 -14.82 -23.00 34.83
C ASP A 168 -13.67 -22.72 35.83
N ARG A 169 -14.08 -22.44 37.06
CA ARG A 169 -13.31 -22.15 38.29
C ARG A 169 -12.30 -23.30 38.57
N ARG A 170 -11.16 -23.15 39.26
CA ARG A 170 -11.00 -22.82 40.70
C ARG A 170 -9.52 -23.05 41.11
N SER A 171 -9.07 -22.37 42.19
CA SER A 171 -8.00 -22.77 43.14
C SER A 171 -6.54 -22.49 42.75
N THR A 172 -5.94 -21.38 43.18
CA THR A 172 -5.18 -21.18 44.44
C THR A 172 -3.87 -21.99 44.55
N TRP A 173 -2.75 -21.28 44.36
CA TRP A 173 -1.67 -21.11 45.34
C TRP A 173 -1.45 -19.59 45.39
N SER A 174 -1.56 -18.84 46.49
CA SER A 174 -1.77 -19.12 47.92
C SER A 174 -2.96 -18.31 48.46
#